data_AF-A0AA42BQT5-F1
#
_entry.id   AF-A0AA42BQT5-F1
#
_cell.length_a   1.000
_cell.length_b   1.000
_cell.length_c   1.000
_cell.angle_alpha   90.00
_cell.angle_beta   90.00
_cell.angle_gamma   90.00
#
_symmetry.space_group_name_H-M   'P 1'
#
loop_
_entity.id
_entity.type
_entity.pdbx_description
1 polymer ?
#
loop_
_entity_poly.entity_id
_entity_poly.type
_entity_poly.pdbx_seq_one_letter_code
_entity_poly.pdbx_strand_id
1 'polypeptide(L)' 'MKGLVFFLCIIVLLVLAVAVGSQNDAVISVNYLIAKTEMTIASLIAIAVGLGVVVGVLAVLSSW' A
#
# COMPACT_ATOMS: atom_id res chain seq x y z
N MET A 1 -14.37 22.81 6.86
CA MET A 1 -12.93 23.12 6.64
C MET A 1 -11.98 22.16 7.36
N LYS A 2 -12.21 21.80 8.63
CA LYS A 2 -11.38 20.84 9.38
C LYS A 2 -11.20 19.46 8.70
N GLY A 3 -12.27 18.89 8.15
CA GLY A 3 -12.22 17.59 7.46
C GLY A 3 -11.39 17.60 6.17
N LEU A 4 -11.43 18.71 5.41
CA LEU A 4 -10.62 18.87 4.21
C LEU A 4 -9.13 18.92 4.54
N VAL A 5 -8.75 19.70 5.56
CA VAL A 5 -7.36 19.80 6.02
C VAL A 5 -6.85 18.45 6.55
N PHE A 6 -7.68 17.72 7.30
CA PHE A 6 -7.35 16.38 7.79
C PHE A 6 -7.13 15.39 6.65
N PHE A 7 -8.01 15.39 5.65
CA PHE A 7 -7.88 14.55 4.46
C PHE A 7 -6.61 14.86 3.67
N LEU A 8 -6.28 16.14 3.52
CA LEU A 8 -5.07 16.59 2.82
C LEU A 8 -3.80 16.18 3.57
N CYS A 9 -3.79 16.25 4.91
CA CYS A 9 -2.70 15.72 5.74
C CYS A 9 -2.49 14.21 5.52
N ILE A 10 -3.57 13.43 5.44
CA ILE A 10 -3.48 11.97 5.17
C ILE A 10 -2.84 11.72 3.80
N ILE A 11 -3.24 12.47 2.78
CA ILE A 11 -2.65 12.34 1.43
C ILE A 11 -1.15 12.65 1.49
N VAL A 12 -0.74 13.74 2.14
CA VAL A 12 0.68 14.09 2.27
C VAL A 12 1.47 12.99 2.97
N LEU A 13 0.93 12.43 4.07
CA LEU A 13 1.56 11.32 4.78
C LEU A 13 1.67 10.06 3.91
N LEU A 14 0.65 9.74 3.12
CA LEU A 14 0.69 8.61 2.19
C LEU A 14 1.75 8.81 1.11
N VAL A 15 1.83 9.99 0.51
CA VAL A 15 2.85 10.30 -0.51
C VAL A 15 4.26 10.19 0.09
N LEU A 16 4.48 10.74 1.29
CA LEU A 16 5.77 10.64 1.97
C LEU A 16 6.12 9.18 2.32
N ALA A 17 5.16 8.40 2.81
CA ALA A 17 5.37 6.99 3.11
C ALA A 17 5.75 6.19 1.85
N VAL A 18 5.09 6.44 0.72
CA VAL A 18 5.41 5.79 -0.56
C VAL A 18 6.77 6.25 -1.08
N ALA A 19 7.09 7.55 -1.02
CA ALA A 19 8.36 8.08 -1.49
C ALA A 19 9.54 7.52 -0.68
N VAL A 20 9.47 7.58 0.65
CA VAL A 20 10.49 7.02 1.55
C VAL A 20 10.56 5.50 1.40
N GLY A 21 9.42 4.82 1.33
CA GLY A 21 9.35 3.38 1.10
C GLY A 21 9.98 2.97 -0.23
N SER A 22 9.78 3.74 -1.30
CA SER A 22 10.32 3.43 -2.64
C SER A 22 11.85 3.46 -2.72
N GLN A 23 12.50 4.22 -1.84
CA GLN A 23 13.97 4.25 -1.71
C GLN A 23 14.53 3.10 -0.87
N ASN A 24 13.67 2.20 -0.38
CA ASN A 24 14.11 1.01 0.30
C ASN A 24 14.52 -0.06 -0.74
N ASP A 25 15.82 -0.09 -1.05
CA ASP A 25 16.42 -1.05 -1.98
C ASP A 25 16.57 -2.47 -1.40
N ALA A 26 16.09 -2.72 -0.19
CA ALA A 26 16.12 -4.04 0.40
C ALA A 26 15.25 -5.01 -0.42
N VAL A 27 15.90 -5.96 -1.07
CA VAL A 27 15.27 -7.05 -1.84
C VAL A 27 15.12 -8.27 -0.93
N ILE A 28 13.94 -8.89 -0.98
CA ILE A 28 13.64 -10.13 -0.29
C ILE A 28 13.09 -11.15 -1.28
N SER A 29 13.35 -12.42 -0.98
CA SER A 29 12.87 -13.53 -1.80
C SER A 29 11.51 -14.02 -1.29
N VAL A 30 10.49 -13.95 -2.13
CA VAL A 30 9.13 -14.37 -1.81
C VAL A 30 8.85 -15.71 -2.45
N ASN A 31 8.53 -16.70 -1.62
CA ASN A 31 8.13 -18.03 -2.07
C ASN A 31 6.60 -18.10 -2.16
N TYR A 32 6.10 -18.20 -3.39
CA TYR A 32 4.72 -18.55 -3.69
C TYR A 32 4.56 -20.07 -3.70
N LEU A 33 3.31 -20.53 -3.79
CA LEU A 33 2.97 -21.95 -3.76
C LEU A 33 3.66 -22.77 -4.87
N ILE A 34 3.93 -22.16 -6.03
CA ILE A 34 4.53 -22.82 -7.20
C ILE A 34 5.72 -22.05 -7.81
N ALA A 35 6.11 -20.92 -7.23
CA ALA A 35 7.13 -20.04 -7.81
C ALA A 35 7.88 -19.26 -6.73
N LYS A 36 9.05 -18.71 -7.08
CA LYS A 36 9.81 -17.82 -6.20
C LYS A 36 10.15 -16.55 -6.97
N THR A 37 9.99 -15.40 -6.35
CA THR A 37 10.30 -14.09 -6.96
C THR A 37 11.12 -13.24 -5.99
N GLU A 38 12.12 -12.55 -6.50
CA GLU A 38 12.88 -11.53 -5.78
C GLU A 38 12.15 -10.19 -5.95
N MET A 39 11.81 -9.51 -4.85
CA MET A 39 11.09 -8.24 -4.88
C MET A 39 11.50 -7.34 -3.72
N THR A 40 11.39 -6.02 -3.91
CA THR A 40 11.72 -5.06 -2.85
C THR A 40 10.68 -5.13 -1.74
N ILE A 41 11.11 -4.91 -0.49
CA ILE A 41 10.19 -4.82 0.65
C ILE A 41 9.12 -3.75 0.40
N ALA A 42 9.51 -2.64 -0.26
CA ALA A 42 8.61 -1.57 -0.67
C ALA A 42 7.46 -2.08 -1.56
N SER A 43 7.78 -2.87 -2.59
CA SER A 43 6.78 -3.44 -3.49
C SER A 43 5.84 -4.39 -2.77
N LEU A 44 6.34 -5.17 -1.81
CA LEU A 44 5.54 -6.10 -1.04
C LEU A 44 4.49 -5.40 -0.18
N ILE A 45 4.92 -4.34 0.53
CA ILE A 45 4.04 -3.50 1.35
C ILE A 45 3.01 -2.79 0.48
N ALA A 46 3.43 -2.23 -0.67
CA ALA A 46 2.53 -1.57 -1.60
C ALA A 46 1.42 -2.51 -2.11
N ILE A 47 1.77 -3.75 -2.48
CA ILE A 47 0.79 -4.76 -2.89
C ILE A 47 -0.15 -5.11 -1.74
N ALA A 48 0.37 -5.38 -0.53
CA ALA A 48 -0.44 -5.76 0.62
C ALA A 48 -1.45 -4.66 1.01
N VAL A 49 -0.99 -3.41 1.11
CA VAL A 49 -1.83 -2.26 1.43
C VAL A 49 -2.83 -1.98 0.30
N GLY A 50 -2.38 -2.01 -0.96
CA GLY A 50 -3.23 -1.80 -2.12
C GLY A 50 -4.37 -2.82 -2.20
N LEU A 51 -4.09 -4.10 -1.99
CA LEU A 51 -5.09 -5.16 -1.92
C LEU A 51 -6.07 -4.94 -0.77
N GLY A 52 -5.57 -4.58 0.43
CA GLY A 52 -6.42 -4.28 1.58
C GLY A 52 -7.39 -3.12 1.34
N VAL A 53 -6.92 -2.04 0.70
CA VAL A 53 -7.76 -0.90 0.33
C VAL A 53 -8.79 -1.32 -0.72
N VAL A 54 -8.40 -2.05 -1.77
CA VAL A 54 -9.33 -2.54 -2.80
C VAL A 54 -10.42 -3.41 -2.17
N VAL A 55 -10.06 -4.38 -1.32
CA VAL A 55 -11.02 -5.24 -0.63
C VAL A 55 -11.95 -4.42 0.28
N GLY A 56 -11.40 -3.47 1.05
CA GLY A 56 -12.20 -2.61 1.92
C GLY A 56 -13.20 -1.74 1.13
N VAL A 57 -12.77 -1.17 0.00
CA VAL A 57 -13.65 -0.39 -0.89
C VAL A 57 -14.73 -1.28 -1.49
N LEU A 58 -14.39 -2.47 -1.99
CA LEU A 58 -15.36 -3.42 -2.53
C LEU A 58 -16.39 -3.85 -1.48
N ALA A 59 -15.97 -4.12 -0.24
CA ALA A 59 -16.86 -4.47 0.84
C ALA A 59 -17.86 -3.35 1.16
N VAL A 60 -17.38 -2.10 1.24
CA VAL A 60 -18.24 -0.92 1.44
C VAL A 60 -19.23 -0.74 0.29
N LEU A 61 -18.78 -0.88 -0.96
CA LEU A 61 -19.63 -0.76 -2.15
C LEU A 61 -20.67 -1.89 -2.24
N SER A 62 -20.33 -3.11 -1.81
CA SER A 62 -21.25 -4.26 -1.77
C SER A 62 -22.28 -4.19 -0.63
N SER A 63 -22.05 -3.32 0.35
CA SER A 63 -22.89 -3.16 1.55
C SER A 63 -23.98 -2.09 1.40
N TRP A 64 -24.23 -1.61 0.17
CA TRP A 64 -25.29 -0.66 -0.19
C TRP A 64 -26.44 -1.34 -0.92
#